data_AF-A0A8H7L1Y2-F1
#
_entry.id   AF-A0A8H7L1Y2-F1
#
_cell.length_a   1.000
_cell.length_b   1.000
_cell.length_c   1.000
_cell.angle_alpha   90.00
_cell.angle_beta   90.00
_cell.angle_gamma   90.00
#
_symmetry.space_group_name_H-M   'P 1'
#
loop_
_entity.id
_entity.type
_entity.pdbx_description
1 polymer ?
#
loop_
_entity_poly.entity_id
_entity_poly.type
_entity_poly.pdbx_seq_one_letter_code
_entity_poly.pdbx_strand_id
1 'polypeptide(L)'
;MQLCSVGSAVLFSLGFGLFSYEISKTPDDISEPSKSSFRNLTLYFFMAGLGTVFALFSSIFAASKTFPNHLGVASGTSMALFSLSPLFLSFIASNLFSDAETGLDVAHFLEFLSIVTGCVYLIGALNLRLPDVREEPPLDSQEQTSDPDERTALLPGKPSDSVAPQATQLVGGSTLDLLRDMNFWLLFASVATVLGSCEMVMSNIGTIVLSLPPYPVSSGAGALRIPSADISTATQVRLLSLANTVTRLLVGPVADYTSPVASYLTNGEAFYPRRHFVSRVAFLAGAATLYAFTCLWMAAGVYTQGALWALSVGTGITYGITFTLL
;
A
#
# COMPACT_ATOMS: atom_id res chain seq x y z
N MET A 1 -12.56 14.81 -1.25
CA MET A 1 -11.19 14.56 -1.79
C MET A 1 -10.29 15.74 -1.55
N GLN A 2 -10.63 16.95 -2.01
CA GLN A 2 -9.81 18.15 -1.78
C GLN A 2 -9.54 18.42 -0.28
N LEU A 3 -10.55 18.36 0.59
CA LEU A 3 -10.36 18.47 2.06
C LEU A 3 -9.39 17.41 2.63
N CYS A 4 -9.47 16.19 2.11
CA CYS A 4 -8.61 15.07 2.51
C CYS A 4 -7.16 15.30 2.07
N SER A 5 -6.97 15.78 0.84
CA SER A 5 -5.66 16.14 0.29
C SER A 5 -5.03 17.32 1.03
N VAL A 6 -5.78 18.39 1.29
CA VAL A 6 -5.31 19.55 2.08
C VAL A 6 -4.99 19.12 3.51
N GLY A 7 -5.86 18.31 4.13
CA GLY A 7 -5.62 17.73 5.45
C GLY A 7 -4.32 16.92 5.49
N SER A 8 -4.07 16.06 4.51
CA SER A 8 -2.82 15.31 4.40
C SER A 8 -1.60 16.21 4.20
N ALA A 9 -1.71 17.28 3.40
CA ALA A 9 -0.63 18.24 3.19
C ALA A 9 -0.22 18.94 4.49
N VAL A 10 -1.20 19.41 5.28
CA VAL A 10 -0.95 20.05 6.57
C VAL A 10 -0.35 19.05 7.57
N LEU A 11 -0.91 17.83 7.65
CA LEU A 11 -0.44 16.81 8.58
C LEU A 11 0.98 16.33 8.26
N PHE A 12 1.34 16.14 6.99
CA PHE A 12 2.70 15.77 6.61
C PHE A 12 3.69 16.91 6.81
N SER A 13 3.32 18.15 6.45
CA SER A 13 4.20 19.31 6.60
C SER A 13 4.51 19.58 8.08
N LEU A 14 3.48 19.57 8.94
CA LEU A 14 3.65 19.75 10.38
C LEU A 14 4.30 18.53 11.03
N GLY A 15 3.89 17.31 10.64
CA GLY A 15 4.42 16.07 11.20
C GLY A 15 5.93 15.94 10.97
N PHE A 16 6.38 15.92 9.71
CA PHE A 16 7.80 15.77 9.40
C PHE A 16 8.62 17.02 9.73
N GLY A 17 8.05 18.22 9.57
CA GLY A 17 8.74 19.48 9.89
C GLY A 17 9.02 19.64 11.39
N LEU A 18 8.03 19.39 12.26
CA LEU A 18 8.23 19.44 13.71
C LEU A 18 9.13 18.30 14.20
N PHE A 19 9.07 17.12 13.57
CA PHE A 19 9.95 16.00 13.86
C PHE A 19 11.41 16.34 13.55
N SER A 20 11.69 16.93 12.37
CA SER A 20 13.03 17.41 12.02
C SER A 20 13.54 18.49 12.99
N TYR A 21 12.67 19.43 13.36
CA TYR A 21 13.03 20.52 14.28
C TYR A 21 13.36 20.07 15.70
N GLU A 22 12.66 19.05 16.24
CA GLU A 22 13.02 18.47 17.54
C GLU A 22 14.36 17.72 17.47
N ILE A 23 14.64 17.03 16.36
CA ILE A 23 15.92 16.32 16.17
C ILE A 23 17.08 17.31 16.08
N SER A 24 16.96 18.38 15.29
CA SER A 24 18.06 19.35 15.12
C SER A 24 18.39 20.13 16.39
N LYS A 25 17.46 20.20 17.35
CA LYS A 25 17.66 20.80 18.66
C LYS A 25 18.27 19.87 19.71
N THR A 26 18.29 18.58 19.45
CA THR A 26 18.75 17.60 20.42
C THR A 26 20.28 17.47 20.30
N PRO A 27 21.06 17.76 21.36
CA PRO A 27 22.52 17.57 21.33
C PRO A 27 22.87 16.08 21.18
N ASP A 28 23.97 15.76 20.52
CA ASP A 28 24.40 14.37 20.27
C ASP A 28 24.77 13.59 21.56
N ASP A 29 25.04 14.31 22.65
CA ASP A 29 25.50 13.75 23.92
C ASP A 29 24.37 13.82 24.97
N ILE A 30 23.50 12.80 24.99
CA ILE A 30 22.35 12.74 25.90
C ILE A 30 22.58 11.65 26.94
N SER A 31 22.86 12.05 28.19
CA SER A 31 23.03 11.13 29.32
C SER A 31 21.71 10.63 29.93
N GLU A 32 20.58 11.29 29.66
CA GLU A 32 19.25 10.87 30.13
C GLU A 32 18.15 11.08 29.08
N PRO A 33 17.27 10.08 28.83
CA PRO A 33 16.18 10.20 27.88
C PRO A 33 15.11 11.19 28.37
N SER A 34 14.95 12.31 27.64
CA SER A 34 13.91 13.30 27.93
C SER A 34 12.51 12.76 27.60
N LYS A 35 11.69 12.57 28.63
CA LYS A 35 10.28 12.12 28.49
C LYS A 35 9.43 13.06 27.62
N SER A 36 9.77 14.35 27.58
CA SER A 36 9.03 15.34 26.78
C SER A 36 9.31 15.19 25.28
N SER A 37 10.58 15.00 24.89
CA SER A 37 10.95 14.78 23.49
C SER A 37 10.32 13.49 22.95
N PHE A 38 10.35 12.40 23.72
CA PHE A 38 9.69 11.14 23.36
C PHE A 38 8.18 11.32 23.08
N ARG A 39 7.47 12.05 23.94
CA ARG A 39 6.03 12.32 23.76
C ARG A 39 5.75 13.15 22.51
N ASN A 40 6.55 14.18 22.26
CA ASN A 40 6.40 15.03 21.08
C ASN A 40 6.66 14.23 19.79
N LEU A 41 7.75 13.46 19.77
CA LEU A 41 8.12 12.60 18.63
C LEU A 41 7.02 11.58 18.30
N THR A 42 6.44 10.97 19.34
CA THR A 42 5.31 10.03 19.19
C THR A 42 4.08 10.70 18.57
N LEU A 43 3.76 11.93 19.02
CA LEU A 43 2.63 12.69 18.48
C LEU A 43 2.86 13.06 17.01
N TYR A 44 4.07 13.48 16.64
CA TYR A 44 4.39 13.81 15.26
C TYR A 44 4.37 12.58 14.35
N PHE A 45 4.83 11.43 14.84
CA PHE A 45 4.72 10.16 14.12
C PHE A 45 3.25 9.74 13.92
N PHE A 46 2.40 9.93 14.94
CA PHE A 46 0.96 9.71 14.82
C PHE A 46 0.31 10.64 13.78
N MET A 47 0.68 11.92 13.74
CA MET A 47 0.21 12.86 12.72
C MET A 47 0.62 12.43 11.30
N ALA A 48 1.86 11.97 11.11
CA ALA A 48 2.31 11.45 9.82
C ALA A 48 1.53 10.19 9.40
N GLY A 49 1.21 9.31 10.35
CA GLY A 49 0.34 8.16 10.13
C GLY A 49 -1.06 8.56 9.67
N LEU A 50 -1.71 9.51 10.35
CA LEU A 50 -3.01 10.05 9.94
C LEU A 50 -2.96 10.71 8.55
N GLY A 51 -1.90 11.47 8.27
CA GLY A 51 -1.67 12.08 6.95
C GLY A 51 -1.64 11.05 5.83
N THR A 52 -1.00 9.91 6.09
CA THR A 52 -0.91 8.79 5.13
C THR A 52 -2.27 8.17 4.83
N VAL A 53 -3.12 7.98 5.85
CA VAL A 53 -4.48 7.45 5.67
C VAL A 53 -5.34 8.39 4.83
N PHE A 54 -5.30 9.70 5.13
CA PHE A 54 -6.03 10.70 4.34
C PHE A 54 -5.53 10.77 2.90
N ALA A 55 -4.21 10.74 2.70
CA ALA A 55 -3.61 10.71 1.37
C ALA A 55 -4.06 9.49 0.55
N LEU A 56 -4.06 8.31 1.16
CA LEU A 56 -4.47 7.07 0.50
C LEU A 56 -5.94 7.12 0.09
N PHE A 57 -6.83 7.53 0.99
CA PHE A 57 -8.26 7.67 0.66
C PHE A 57 -8.47 8.72 -0.43
N SER A 58 -7.82 9.88 -0.34
CA SER A 58 -7.92 10.91 -1.36
C SER A 58 -7.52 10.38 -2.74
N SER A 59 -6.43 9.63 -2.81
CA SER A 59 -5.91 9.04 -4.05
C SER A 59 -6.83 7.97 -4.64
N ILE A 60 -7.30 7.02 -3.82
CA ILE A 60 -8.19 5.95 -4.27
C ILE A 60 -9.51 6.53 -4.78
N PHE A 61 -10.13 7.42 -4.02
CA PHE A 61 -11.39 8.01 -4.43
C PHE A 61 -11.26 8.88 -5.67
N ALA A 62 -10.14 9.60 -5.84
CA ALA A 62 -9.86 10.34 -7.06
C ALA A 62 -9.73 9.41 -8.27
N ALA A 63 -8.91 8.36 -8.17
CA ALA A 63 -8.72 7.38 -9.24
C ALA A 63 -10.04 6.70 -9.65
N SER A 64 -10.87 6.32 -8.66
CA SER A 64 -12.18 5.71 -8.89
C SER A 64 -13.17 6.64 -9.60
N LYS A 65 -13.13 7.96 -9.32
CA LYS A 65 -14.00 8.93 -10.00
C LYS A 65 -13.50 9.34 -11.38
N THR A 66 -12.19 9.34 -11.61
CA THR A 66 -11.61 9.71 -12.91
C THR A 66 -11.77 8.60 -13.96
N PHE A 67 -11.70 7.33 -13.56
CA PHE A 67 -11.79 6.19 -14.48
C PHE A 67 -12.86 5.18 -14.06
N PRO A 68 -14.16 5.54 -14.21
CA PRO A 68 -15.27 4.68 -13.77
C PRO A 68 -15.33 3.33 -14.52
N ASN A 69 -14.92 3.30 -15.79
CA ASN A 69 -14.94 2.09 -16.62
C ASN A 69 -13.83 1.09 -16.29
N HIS A 70 -12.79 1.49 -15.54
CA HIS A 70 -11.63 0.66 -15.19
C HIS A 70 -11.26 0.80 -13.72
N LEU A 71 -12.25 0.75 -12.83
CA LEU A 71 -12.09 1.05 -11.41
C LEU A 71 -11.00 0.20 -10.73
N GLY A 72 -10.96 -1.11 -11.01
CA GLY A 72 -9.96 -2.03 -10.42
C GLY A 72 -8.53 -1.77 -10.90
N VAL A 73 -8.34 -1.42 -12.18
CA VAL A 73 -7.02 -1.10 -12.73
C VAL A 73 -6.54 0.26 -12.24
N ALA A 74 -7.44 1.26 -12.19
CA ALA A 74 -7.12 2.60 -11.73
C ALA A 74 -6.78 2.64 -10.23
N SER A 75 -7.57 1.98 -9.39
CA SER A 75 -7.32 1.88 -7.95
C SER A 75 -6.09 1.01 -7.65
N GLY A 76 -5.95 -0.13 -8.32
CA GLY A 76 -4.81 -1.04 -8.18
C GLY A 76 -3.49 -0.39 -8.58
N THR A 77 -3.46 0.36 -9.69
CA THR A 77 -2.27 1.10 -10.14
C THR A 77 -1.86 2.17 -9.13
N SER A 78 -2.83 2.92 -8.59
CA SER A 78 -2.58 3.93 -7.56
C SER A 78 -1.96 3.30 -6.29
N MET A 79 -2.50 2.16 -5.85
CA MET A 79 -1.97 1.41 -4.72
C MET A 79 -0.59 0.81 -4.99
N ALA A 80 -0.28 0.40 -6.23
CA ALA A 80 1.04 -0.09 -6.61
C ALA A 80 2.10 1.02 -6.62
N LEU A 81 1.74 2.22 -7.11
CA LEU A 81 2.60 3.40 -7.09
C LEU A 81 2.88 3.87 -5.66
N PHE A 82 1.87 3.82 -4.78
CA PHE A 82 2.05 4.10 -3.36
C PHE A 82 3.08 3.15 -2.72
N SER A 83 3.01 1.85 -3.04
CA SER A 83 3.99 0.85 -2.55
C SER A 83 5.39 1.00 -3.14
N LEU A 84 5.54 1.66 -4.29
CA LEU A 84 6.83 1.95 -4.91
C LEU A 84 7.51 3.19 -4.28
N SER A 85 6.75 4.09 -3.66
CA SER A 85 7.27 5.33 -3.05
C SER A 85 8.44 5.12 -2.07
N PRO A 86 8.42 4.13 -1.14
CA PRO A 86 9.54 3.90 -0.23
C PRO A 86 10.84 3.50 -0.94
N LEU A 87 10.78 2.84 -2.11
CA LEU A 87 11.95 2.54 -2.93
C LEU A 87 12.60 3.84 -3.42
N PHE A 88 11.79 4.75 -3.96
CA PHE A 88 12.25 6.04 -4.46
C PHE A 88 12.81 6.92 -3.34
N LEU A 89 12.11 7.01 -2.21
CA LEU A 89 12.57 7.76 -1.05
C LEU A 89 13.86 7.18 -0.46
N SER A 90 13.98 5.85 -0.40
CA SER A 90 15.22 5.19 0.05
C SER A 90 16.38 5.43 -0.91
N PHE A 91 16.13 5.59 -2.21
CA PHE A 91 17.15 5.95 -3.18
C PHE A 91 17.64 7.38 -2.98
N ILE A 92 16.72 8.33 -2.82
CA ILE A 92 17.04 9.74 -2.49
C ILE A 92 17.83 9.82 -1.18
N ALA A 93 17.36 9.16 -0.11
CA ALA A 93 18.03 9.17 1.19
C ALA A 93 19.49 8.73 1.07
N SER A 94 19.77 7.64 0.34
CA SER A 94 21.13 7.11 0.21
C SER A 94 22.07 7.95 -0.66
N ASN A 95 21.54 8.74 -1.60
CA ASN A 95 22.36 9.43 -2.59
C ASN A 95 22.54 10.93 -2.26
N LEU A 96 21.53 11.55 -1.63
CA LEU A 96 21.54 12.97 -1.31
C LEU A 96 21.82 13.25 0.17
N PHE A 97 21.47 12.34 1.09
CA PHE A 97 21.46 12.60 2.53
C PHE A 97 22.33 11.63 3.36
N SER A 98 23.04 10.71 2.71
CA SER A 98 23.93 9.76 3.37
C SER A 98 25.38 10.16 3.13
N ASP A 99 26.13 10.35 4.20
CA ASP A 99 27.58 10.56 4.15
C ASP A 99 28.32 9.33 4.69
N ALA A 100 29.54 9.11 4.19
CA ALA A 100 30.33 7.91 4.46
C ALA A 100 30.86 7.84 5.91
N GLU A 101 30.96 8.99 6.59
CA GLU A 101 31.52 9.07 7.95
C GLU A 101 30.46 9.31 9.04
N THR A 102 29.40 10.06 8.76
CA THR A 102 28.38 10.46 9.75
C THR A 102 27.06 9.68 9.64
N GLY A 103 26.88 8.85 8.60
CA GLY A 103 25.65 8.09 8.38
C GLY A 103 24.56 8.91 7.68
N LEU A 104 23.30 8.55 7.90
CA LEU A 104 22.16 9.26 7.32
C LEU A 104 21.82 10.52 8.13
N ASP A 105 21.82 11.69 7.48
CA ASP A 105 21.32 12.93 8.09
C ASP A 105 19.79 12.93 8.13
N VAL A 106 19.25 12.44 9.25
CA VAL A 106 17.81 12.26 9.45
C VAL A 106 17.07 13.61 9.48
N ALA A 107 17.67 14.65 10.06
CA ALA A 107 17.01 15.95 10.22
C ALA A 107 16.76 16.61 8.86
N HIS A 108 17.78 16.69 8.01
CA HIS A 108 17.65 17.28 6.68
C HIS A 108 16.80 16.43 5.74
N PHE A 109 16.87 15.09 5.86
CA PHE A 109 16.01 14.19 5.08
C PHE A 109 14.52 14.38 5.42
N LEU A 110 14.18 14.53 6.72
CA LEU A 110 12.80 14.76 7.16
C LEU A 110 12.28 16.15 6.80
N GLU A 111 13.14 17.17 6.82
CA GLU A 111 12.79 18.51 6.32
C GLU A 111 12.46 18.46 4.82
N PHE A 112 13.32 17.81 4.03
CA PHE A 112 13.05 17.56 2.61
C PHE A 112 11.73 16.83 2.39
N LEU A 113 11.46 15.78 3.18
CA LEU A 113 10.22 15.01 3.08
C LEU A 113 8.99 15.85 3.41
N SER A 114 9.08 16.72 4.43
CA SER A 114 8.03 17.67 4.79
C SER A 114 7.66 18.59 3.62
N ILE A 115 8.66 19.22 3.01
CA ILE A 115 8.46 20.16 1.90
C ILE A 115 7.89 19.42 0.68
N VAL A 116 8.50 18.31 0.28
CA VAL A 116 8.08 17.57 -0.93
C VAL A 116 6.68 17.00 -0.78
N THR A 117 6.38 16.32 0.32
CA THR A 117 5.04 15.75 0.54
C THR A 117 3.99 16.84 0.66
N GLY A 118 4.27 17.92 1.40
CA GLY A 118 3.39 19.09 1.49
C GLY A 118 3.08 19.70 0.11
N CYS A 119 4.11 19.95 -0.70
CA CYS A 119 3.94 20.49 -2.05
C CYS A 119 3.14 19.54 -2.96
N VAL A 120 3.44 18.24 -2.96
CA VAL A 120 2.74 17.25 -3.80
C VAL A 120 1.25 17.18 -3.46
N TYR A 121 0.89 17.16 -2.17
CA TYR A 121 -0.52 17.10 -1.77
C TYR A 121 -1.26 18.44 -1.92
N LEU A 122 -0.58 19.58 -1.83
CA LEU A 122 -1.14 20.90 -2.18
C LEU A 122 -1.39 21.03 -3.67
N ILE A 123 -0.41 20.68 -4.51
CA ILE A 123 -0.55 20.65 -5.97
C ILE A 123 -1.66 19.66 -6.35
N GLY A 124 -1.72 18.50 -5.71
CA GLY A 124 -2.80 17.53 -5.86
C GLY A 124 -4.17 18.14 -5.56
N ALA A 125 -4.30 18.87 -4.45
CA ALA A 125 -5.56 19.54 -4.09
C ALA A 125 -5.99 20.60 -5.12
N LEU A 126 -5.04 21.33 -5.71
CA LEU A 126 -5.32 22.38 -6.71
C LEU A 126 -5.66 21.80 -8.09
N ASN A 127 -5.02 20.70 -8.49
CA ASN A 127 -5.20 20.07 -9.81
C ASN A 127 -6.35 19.06 -9.84
N LEU A 128 -6.71 18.44 -8.71
CA LEU A 128 -7.91 17.60 -8.57
C LEU A 128 -9.16 18.49 -8.54
N ARG A 129 -9.41 19.22 -9.62
CA ARG A 129 -10.72 19.79 -9.93
C ARG A 129 -11.49 18.71 -10.67
N LEU A 130 -12.42 18.08 -9.96
CA LEU A 130 -13.37 17.19 -10.60
C LEU A 130 -14.31 18.04 -11.47
N PRO A 131 -14.61 17.65 -12.71
CA PRO A 131 -15.75 18.22 -13.43
C PRO A 131 -17.01 18.06 -12.56
N ASP A 132 -17.86 19.08 -12.52
CA ASP A 132 -19.15 19.06 -11.83
C ASP A 132 -20.00 17.91 -12.39
N VAL A 133 -19.91 16.74 -11.76
CA VAL A 133 -20.96 15.74 -11.90
C VAL A 133 -21.95 16.07 -10.80
N ARG A 134 -22.99 16.80 -11.23
CA ARG A 134 -24.27 17.06 -10.56
C ARG A 134 -24.51 16.11 -9.40
N GLU A 135 -24.73 16.68 -8.22
CA GLU A 135 -25.23 15.96 -7.05
C GLU A 135 -26.45 15.12 -7.46
N GLU A 136 -26.26 13.81 -7.61
CA GLU A 136 -27.34 12.88 -7.40
C GLU A 136 -27.27 12.38 -5.95
N PRO A 137 -28.42 12.35 -5.26
CA PRO A 137 -28.53 12.01 -3.85
C PRO A 137 -28.08 10.56 -3.61
N PRO A 138 -27.89 10.14 -2.34
CA PRO A 138 -27.23 8.89 -2.06
C PRO A 138 -28.02 7.72 -2.65
N LEU A 139 -27.34 6.90 -3.45
CA LEU A 139 -27.68 5.51 -3.76
C LEU A 139 -29.20 5.25 -3.82
N ASP A 140 -29.84 5.60 -4.93
CA ASP A 140 -30.96 4.84 -5.48
C ASP A 140 -31.27 5.33 -6.91
N SER A 141 -31.13 4.42 -7.87
CA SER A 141 -31.75 4.45 -9.22
C SER A 141 -31.52 5.64 -10.16
N GLN A 142 -30.63 5.44 -11.14
CA GLN A 142 -30.62 5.82 -12.58
C GLN A 142 -31.18 7.21 -12.97
N GLU A 143 -30.47 8.03 -13.77
CA GLU A 143 -30.39 7.86 -15.23
C GLU A 143 -29.19 8.64 -15.83
N GLN A 144 -28.24 7.92 -16.44
CA GLN A 144 -27.23 8.48 -17.33
C GLN A 144 -27.88 8.90 -18.65
N THR A 145 -28.09 10.20 -18.84
CA THR A 145 -28.22 10.77 -20.19
C THR A 145 -26.81 10.88 -20.77
N SER A 146 -26.42 9.91 -21.58
CA SER A 146 -25.18 9.94 -22.38
C SER A 146 -25.53 10.11 -23.85
N ASP A 147 -24.81 11.01 -24.52
CA ASP A 147 -24.90 11.27 -25.96
C ASP A 147 -24.65 9.97 -26.77
N PRO A 148 -25.34 9.76 -27.90
CA PRO A 148 -25.32 8.49 -28.61
C PRO A 148 -23.99 8.26 -29.34
N ASP A 149 -23.24 7.24 -28.89
CA ASP A 149 -22.08 6.65 -29.57
C ASP A 149 -22.51 5.55 -30.55
N GLU A 150 -21.71 5.30 -31.60
CA GLU A 150 -22.00 4.41 -32.76
C GLU A 150 -22.19 2.92 -32.41
N ARG A 151 -22.13 2.58 -31.12
CA ARG A 151 -22.43 1.23 -30.59
C ARG A 151 -23.85 1.08 -30.03
N THR A 152 -24.66 2.13 -30.10
CA THR A 152 -26.04 2.12 -29.61
C THR A 152 -26.95 1.44 -30.64
N ALA A 153 -27.73 0.45 -30.22
CA ALA A 153 -28.65 -0.27 -31.10
C ALA A 153 -29.70 0.67 -31.72
N LEU A 154 -29.75 0.71 -33.05
CA LEU A 154 -30.54 1.65 -33.87
C LEU A 154 -32.07 1.36 -33.95
N LEU A 155 -32.60 0.48 -33.10
CA LEU A 155 -34.03 0.16 -33.09
C LEU A 155 -34.58 0.29 -31.66
N PRO A 156 -35.64 1.09 -31.44
CA PRO A 156 -36.35 1.10 -30.16
C PRO A 156 -37.21 -0.16 -30.07
N GLY A 157 -36.59 -1.26 -29.65
CA GLY A 157 -37.24 -2.56 -29.50
C GLY A 157 -37.29 -2.97 -28.04
N LYS A 158 -38.49 -2.85 -27.43
CA LYS A 158 -39.03 -3.53 -26.23
C LYS A 158 -38.08 -3.60 -25.00
N PRO A 159 -38.50 -3.14 -23.79
CA PRO A 159 -37.63 -3.11 -22.61
C PRO A 159 -37.05 -4.51 -22.37
N SER A 160 -35.79 -4.65 -22.71
CA SER A 160 -34.98 -5.84 -22.61
C SER A 160 -33.85 -5.44 -21.68
N ASP A 161 -33.95 -5.97 -20.46
CA ASP A 161 -32.99 -5.83 -19.39
C ASP A 161 -31.58 -6.17 -19.90
N SER A 162 -30.84 -5.11 -20.24
CA SER A 162 -29.48 -5.20 -20.71
C SER A 162 -28.56 -5.28 -19.50
N VAL A 163 -28.07 -6.48 -19.26
CA VAL A 163 -27.05 -6.83 -18.29
C VAL A 163 -25.76 -6.08 -18.63
N ALA A 164 -25.59 -4.90 -18.06
CA ALA A 164 -24.27 -4.40 -17.71
C ALA A 164 -23.63 -5.41 -16.74
N PRO A 165 -22.30 -5.61 -16.74
CA PRO A 165 -21.64 -6.28 -15.64
C PRO A 165 -21.79 -5.37 -14.41
N GLN A 166 -22.93 -5.51 -13.73
CA GLN A 166 -23.16 -4.89 -12.44
C GLN A 166 -22.05 -5.40 -11.54
N ALA A 167 -21.16 -4.50 -11.14
CA ALA A 167 -20.41 -4.65 -9.91
C ALA A 167 -21.37 -5.24 -8.89
N THR A 168 -21.06 -6.43 -8.39
CA THR A 168 -21.91 -7.28 -7.54
C THR A 168 -22.64 -6.39 -6.55
N GLN A 169 -23.86 -5.98 -6.90
CA GLN A 169 -24.73 -5.31 -5.96
C GLN A 169 -25.14 -6.44 -5.04
N LEU A 170 -24.47 -6.52 -3.89
CA LEU A 170 -24.93 -7.26 -2.74
C LEU A 170 -26.31 -6.68 -2.39
N VAL A 171 -27.33 -7.22 -3.05
CA VAL A 171 -28.73 -6.88 -2.82
C VAL A 171 -29.01 -7.11 -1.34
N GLY A 172 -29.18 -6.02 -0.60
CA GLY A 172 -29.92 -5.98 0.67
C GLY A 172 -29.38 -6.78 1.85
N GLY A 173 -28.14 -7.27 1.83
CA GLY A 173 -27.53 -7.89 3.00
C GLY A 173 -27.18 -6.82 4.03
N SER A 174 -27.88 -6.78 5.16
CA SER A 174 -27.48 -5.94 6.30
C SER A 174 -26.01 -6.23 6.63
N THR A 175 -25.19 -5.20 6.86
CA THR A 175 -23.78 -5.41 7.27
C THR A 175 -23.69 -6.28 8.52
N LEU A 176 -24.74 -6.28 9.36
CA LEU A 176 -24.87 -7.16 10.51
C LEU A 176 -25.02 -8.65 10.16
N ASP A 177 -25.59 -8.99 9.00
CA ASP A 177 -25.67 -10.39 8.56
C ASP A 177 -24.31 -10.89 8.09
N LEU A 178 -23.45 -10.01 7.55
CA LEU A 178 -22.05 -10.33 7.26
C LEU A 178 -21.28 -10.68 8.54
N LEU A 179 -21.51 -9.94 9.63
CA LEU A 179 -20.89 -10.20 10.93
C LEU A 179 -21.38 -11.50 11.59
N ARG A 180 -22.50 -12.08 11.13
CA ARG A 180 -23.02 -13.37 11.63
C ARG A 180 -22.44 -14.57 10.88
N ASP A 181 -21.83 -14.35 9.72
CA ASP A 181 -21.25 -15.44 8.92
C ASP A 181 -19.89 -15.88 9.49
N MET A 182 -19.75 -17.17 9.75
CA MET A 182 -18.50 -17.79 10.19
C MET A 182 -17.41 -17.71 9.11
N ASN A 183 -17.79 -17.79 7.82
CA ASN A 183 -16.83 -17.73 6.72
C ASN A 183 -16.18 -16.34 6.64
N PHE A 184 -16.95 -15.29 6.93
CA PHE A 184 -16.43 -13.93 7.04
C PHE A 184 -15.39 -13.82 8.15
N TRP A 185 -15.67 -14.35 9.35
CA TRP A 185 -14.71 -14.31 10.47
C TRP A 185 -13.45 -15.15 10.19
N LEU A 186 -13.58 -16.30 9.53
CA LEU A 186 -12.41 -17.11 9.12
C LEU A 186 -11.55 -16.38 8.09
N LEU A 187 -12.17 -15.74 7.10
CA LEU A 187 -11.45 -14.92 6.12
C LEU A 187 -10.80 -13.70 6.78
N PHE A 188 -11.54 -12.99 7.64
CA PHE A 188 -11.01 -11.87 8.40
C PHE A 188 -9.83 -12.28 9.28
N ALA A 189 -9.96 -13.37 10.04
CA ALA A 189 -8.89 -13.85 10.92
C ALA A 189 -7.64 -14.28 10.14
N SER A 190 -7.80 -14.97 9.02
CA SER A 190 -6.67 -15.39 8.17
C SER A 190 -5.97 -14.18 7.53
N VAL A 191 -6.73 -13.25 6.95
CA VAL A 191 -6.20 -12.01 6.37
C VAL A 191 -5.54 -11.14 7.44
N ALA A 192 -6.18 -10.96 8.61
CA ALA A 192 -5.63 -10.18 9.71
C ALA A 192 -4.32 -10.78 10.25
N THR A 193 -4.22 -12.11 10.32
CA THR A 193 -2.99 -12.79 10.76
C THR A 193 -1.87 -12.62 9.74
N VAL A 194 -2.16 -12.82 8.44
CA VAL A 194 -1.14 -12.72 7.37
C VAL A 194 -0.71 -11.26 7.16
N LEU A 195 -1.64 -10.33 6.96
CA LEU A 195 -1.32 -8.91 6.78
C LEU A 195 -0.72 -8.30 8.05
N GLY A 196 -1.29 -8.59 9.23
CA GLY A 196 -0.81 -8.06 10.50
C GLY A 196 0.63 -8.50 10.80
N SER A 197 0.97 -9.75 10.50
CA SER A 197 2.35 -10.24 10.65
C SER A 197 3.31 -9.62 9.62
N CYS A 198 2.88 -9.44 8.36
CA CYS A 198 3.67 -8.72 7.36
C CYS A 198 3.94 -7.27 7.80
N GLU A 199 2.92 -6.54 8.25
CA GLU A 199 3.05 -5.16 8.74
C GLU A 199 3.98 -5.06 9.97
N MET A 200 4.00 -6.08 10.84
CA MET A 200 4.94 -6.14 11.95
C MET A 200 6.39 -6.24 11.47
N VAL A 201 6.66 -7.09 10.47
CA VAL A 201 8.01 -7.21 9.87
C VAL A 201 8.40 -5.91 9.17
N MET A 202 7.47 -5.28 8.43
CA MET A 202 7.73 -4.03 7.71
C MET A 202 8.03 -2.85 8.65
N SER A 203 7.27 -2.73 9.74
CA SER A 203 7.48 -1.68 10.76
C SER A 203 8.74 -1.87 11.59
N ASN A 204 9.25 -3.10 11.71
CA ASN A 204 10.45 -3.44 12.48
C ASN A 204 11.66 -3.82 11.61
N ILE A 205 11.63 -3.59 10.29
CA ILE A 205 12.71 -4.04 9.39
C ILE A 205 14.07 -3.43 9.78
N GLY A 206 14.08 -2.18 10.25
CA GLY A 206 15.29 -1.51 10.71
C GLY A 206 15.93 -2.19 11.92
N THR A 207 15.13 -2.55 12.92
CA THR A 207 15.61 -3.22 14.14
C THR A 207 16.03 -4.66 13.87
N ILE A 208 15.35 -5.36 12.94
CA ILE A 208 15.74 -6.71 12.48
C ILE A 208 17.12 -6.69 11.80
N VAL A 209 17.42 -5.67 11.00
CA VAL A 209 18.74 -5.54 10.36
C VAL A 209 19.83 -5.22 11.37
N LEU A 210 19.53 -4.36 12.34
CA LEU A 210 20.47 -3.98 13.41
C LEU A 210 20.78 -5.14 14.39
N SER A 211 19.87 -6.09 14.56
CA SER A 211 20.08 -7.24 15.44
C SER A 211 20.99 -8.32 14.83
N LEU A 212 21.26 -8.25 13.52
CA LEU A 212 22.10 -9.21 12.81
C LEU A 212 23.52 -8.67 12.61
N PRO A 213 24.56 -9.53 12.73
CA PRO A 213 25.93 -9.12 12.59
C PRO A 213 26.22 -8.60 11.17
N PRO A 214 26.98 -7.50 11.04
CA PRO A 214 27.38 -6.96 9.74
C PRO A 214 28.20 -7.99 8.96
N TYR A 215 28.00 -8.02 7.64
CA TYR A 215 28.68 -8.97 6.76
C TYR A 215 30.21 -8.78 6.84
N PRO A 216 31.01 -9.80 7.23
CA PRO A 216 32.45 -9.69 7.23
C PRO A 216 32.95 -9.63 5.78
N VAL A 217 33.33 -8.44 5.32
CA VAL A 217 34.02 -8.26 4.04
C VAL A 217 35.37 -8.95 4.14
N SER A 218 35.60 -9.96 3.31
CA SER A 218 36.86 -10.68 3.21
C SER A 218 38.01 -9.71 2.96
N SER A 219 39.06 -9.85 3.76
CA SER A 219 40.27 -9.02 3.76
C SER A 219 40.97 -9.04 2.41
N GLY A 220 40.72 -8.03 1.58
CA GLY A 220 41.41 -7.80 0.32
C GLY A 220 41.38 -6.32 -0.04
N ALA A 221 42.46 -5.59 0.29
CA ALA A 221 42.87 -4.29 -0.27
C ALA A 221 41.78 -3.24 -0.56
N GLY A 222 40.82 -3.05 0.35
CA GLY A 222 39.77 -2.03 0.25
C GLY A 222 39.00 -1.83 1.56
N ALA A 223 39.65 -2.02 2.70
CA ALA A 223 39.07 -2.03 4.06
C ALA A 223 38.64 -0.65 4.58
N LEU A 224 37.93 0.13 3.75
CA LEU A 224 37.29 1.40 4.12
C LEU A 224 35.83 1.42 3.63
N ARG A 225 35.09 0.33 3.90
CA ARG A 225 33.65 0.28 3.65
C ARG A 225 33.02 -0.72 4.61
N ILE A 226 32.83 -0.29 5.86
CA ILE A 226 31.80 -0.87 6.70
C ILE A 226 30.50 -0.39 6.08
N PRO A 227 29.61 -1.26 5.56
CA PRO A 227 28.27 -0.82 5.20
C PRO A 227 27.61 -0.34 6.48
N SER A 228 27.40 0.97 6.61
CA SER A 228 26.58 1.53 7.68
C SER A 228 25.26 0.76 7.70
N ALA A 229 24.75 0.38 8.87
CA ALA A 229 23.52 -0.40 8.98
C ALA A 229 22.37 0.23 8.17
N ASP A 230 22.38 1.56 8.03
CA ASP A 230 21.49 2.37 7.19
C ASP A 230 21.46 1.97 5.70
N ILE A 231 22.60 1.60 5.12
CA ILE A 231 22.67 1.16 3.72
C ILE A 231 22.01 -0.22 3.56
N SER A 232 22.23 -1.09 4.56
CA SER A 232 21.64 -2.43 4.56
C SER A 232 20.12 -2.37 4.80
N THR A 233 19.63 -1.51 5.70
CA THR A 233 18.19 -1.28 5.90
C THR A 233 17.53 -0.68 4.67
N ALA A 234 18.14 0.33 4.05
CA ALA A 234 17.63 0.93 2.81
C ALA A 234 17.53 -0.11 1.68
N THR A 235 18.48 -1.04 1.58
CA THR A 235 18.43 -2.13 0.60
C THR A 235 17.26 -3.08 0.86
N GLN A 236 16.97 -3.41 2.13
CA GLN A 236 15.81 -4.23 2.48
C GLN A 236 14.48 -3.53 2.14
N VAL A 237 14.36 -2.23 2.43
CA VAL A 237 13.15 -1.44 2.10
C VAL A 237 12.94 -1.41 0.57
N ARG A 238 14.00 -1.23 -0.21
CA ARG A 238 13.91 -1.25 -1.69
C ARG A 238 13.43 -2.60 -2.23
N LEU A 239 13.99 -3.70 -1.72
CA LEU A 239 13.62 -5.06 -2.13
C LEU A 239 12.16 -5.36 -1.79
N LEU A 240 11.74 -5.01 -0.57
CA LEU A 240 10.37 -5.16 -0.10
C LEU A 240 9.38 -4.38 -0.99
N SER A 241 9.65 -3.09 -1.24
CA SER A 241 8.81 -2.26 -2.10
C SER A 241 8.74 -2.80 -3.53
N LEU A 242 9.89 -3.19 -4.12
CA LEU A 242 9.92 -3.74 -5.46
C LEU A 242 9.11 -5.04 -5.55
N ALA A 243 9.33 -5.97 -4.62
CA ALA A 243 8.62 -7.24 -4.58
C ALA A 243 7.10 -7.04 -4.43
N ASN A 244 6.68 -6.15 -3.53
CA ASN A 244 5.26 -5.82 -3.32
C ASN A 244 4.63 -5.19 -4.57
N THR A 245 5.29 -4.20 -5.19
CA THR A 245 4.77 -3.53 -6.40
C THR A 245 4.67 -4.50 -7.59
N VAL A 246 5.71 -5.30 -7.85
CA VAL A 246 5.70 -6.31 -8.93
C VAL A 246 4.58 -7.32 -8.71
N THR A 247 4.41 -7.76 -7.47
CA THR A 247 3.35 -8.71 -7.11
C THR A 247 1.97 -8.09 -7.35
N ARG A 248 1.72 -6.86 -6.92
CA ARG A 248 0.44 -6.17 -7.16
C ARG A 248 0.12 -6.00 -8.65
N LEU A 249 1.15 -5.76 -9.47
CA LEU A 249 1.00 -5.60 -10.92
C LEU A 249 0.72 -6.93 -11.64
N LEU A 250 1.30 -8.04 -11.16
CA LEU A 250 1.17 -9.37 -11.79
C LEU A 250 -0.05 -10.15 -11.27
N VAL A 251 -0.32 -10.11 -9.97
CA VAL A 251 -1.38 -10.91 -9.34
C VAL A 251 -2.77 -10.44 -9.76
N GLY A 252 -2.97 -9.15 -10.04
CA GLY A 252 -4.26 -8.62 -10.48
C GLY A 252 -4.74 -9.29 -11.79
N PRO A 253 -3.99 -9.16 -12.90
CA PRO A 253 -4.31 -9.84 -14.15
C PRO A 253 -4.38 -11.37 -14.03
N VAL A 254 -3.53 -11.98 -13.20
CA VAL A 254 -3.56 -13.44 -12.97
C VAL A 254 -4.81 -13.86 -12.20
N ALA A 255 -5.26 -13.09 -11.21
CA ALA A 255 -6.49 -13.33 -10.47
C ALA A 255 -7.72 -13.20 -11.39
N ASP A 256 -7.75 -12.17 -12.24
CA ASP A 256 -8.82 -11.97 -13.23
C ASP A 256 -8.88 -13.11 -14.26
N TYR A 257 -7.71 -13.64 -14.67
CA TYR A 257 -7.65 -14.78 -15.57
C TYR A 257 -8.10 -16.10 -14.91
N THR A 258 -7.80 -16.29 -13.62
CA THR A 258 -8.03 -17.55 -12.90
C THR A 258 -9.40 -17.64 -12.23
N SER A 259 -10.03 -16.51 -11.92
CA SER A 259 -11.34 -16.41 -11.28
C SER A 259 -12.29 -15.52 -12.09
N PRO A 260 -12.94 -16.04 -13.16
CA PRO A 260 -13.96 -15.29 -13.89
C PRO A 260 -15.09 -14.86 -12.94
N VAL A 261 -15.40 -13.56 -12.94
CA VAL A 261 -16.49 -12.98 -12.14
C VAL A 261 -17.83 -13.60 -12.58
N ALA A 262 -18.67 -13.97 -11.61
CA ALA A 262 -20.01 -14.51 -11.87
C ALA A 262 -20.80 -13.49 -12.71
N SER A 263 -21.21 -13.91 -13.92
CA SER A 263 -22.08 -13.10 -14.77
C SER A 263 -23.51 -13.52 -14.45
N TYR A 264 -24.27 -12.66 -13.78
CA TYR A 264 -25.66 -12.97 -13.45
C TYR A 264 -26.53 -12.76 -14.69
N LEU A 265 -27.25 -13.80 -15.11
CA LEU A 265 -28.28 -13.66 -16.14
C LEU A 265 -29.48 -12.91 -15.55
N THR A 266 -30.25 -12.26 -16.40
CA THR A 266 -31.48 -11.53 -16.07
C THR A 266 -32.50 -12.33 -15.24
N ASN A 267 -32.39 -13.66 -15.25
CA ASN A 267 -33.25 -14.59 -14.52
C ASN A 267 -32.77 -14.90 -13.08
N GLY A 268 -31.70 -14.25 -12.60
CA GLY A 268 -31.14 -14.48 -11.26
C GLY A 268 -30.22 -15.70 -11.13
N GLU A 269 -29.97 -16.44 -12.22
CA GLU A 269 -29.00 -17.53 -12.24
C GLU A 269 -27.58 -17.02 -12.51
N ALA A 270 -26.64 -17.39 -11.64
CA ALA A 270 -25.22 -17.07 -11.80
C ALA A 270 -24.60 -17.95 -12.91
N PHE A 271 -24.25 -17.34 -14.04
CA PHE A 271 -23.51 -17.99 -15.11
C PHE A 271 -22.01 -17.70 -14.96
N TYR A 272 -21.20 -18.75 -14.86
CA TYR A 272 -19.74 -18.63 -14.86
C TYR A 272 -19.24 -18.92 -16.29
N PRO A 273 -18.76 -17.92 -17.04
CA PRO A 273 -18.40 -18.10 -18.45
C PRO A 273 -17.17 -19.00 -18.67
N ARG A 274 -16.42 -19.35 -17.62
CA ARG A 274 -15.30 -20.31 -17.67
C ARG A 274 -15.25 -21.18 -16.41
N ARG A 275 -14.73 -22.40 -16.57
CA ARG A 275 -14.54 -23.40 -15.50
C ARG A 275 -13.53 -22.86 -14.47
N HIS A 276 -13.93 -22.78 -13.19
CA HIS A 276 -13.05 -22.38 -12.09
C HIS A 276 -11.83 -23.33 -12.01
N PHE A 277 -10.62 -22.81 -12.22
CA PHE A 277 -9.40 -23.60 -12.04
C PHE A 277 -8.80 -23.44 -10.63
N VAL A 278 -8.95 -22.28 -9.99
CA VAL A 278 -8.40 -22.00 -8.65
C VAL A 278 -9.34 -21.06 -7.86
N SER A 279 -9.71 -21.44 -6.62
CA SER A 279 -10.52 -20.61 -5.72
C SER A 279 -9.69 -19.45 -5.13
N ARG A 280 -10.28 -18.28 -4.86
CA ARG A 280 -9.62 -17.15 -4.17
C ARG A 280 -8.97 -17.57 -2.84
N VAL A 281 -9.56 -18.57 -2.18
CA VAL A 281 -9.04 -19.17 -0.94
C VAL A 281 -7.71 -19.90 -1.18
N ALA A 282 -7.51 -20.51 -2.35
CA ALA A 282 -6.26 -21.19 -2.68
C ALA A 282 -5.10 -20.20 -2.92
N PHE A 283 -5.38 -19.01 -3.47
CA PHE A 283 -4.38 -17.94 -3.56
C PHE A 283 -4.01 -17.40 -2.18
N LEU A 284 -4.99 -17.22 -1.29
CA LEU A 284 -4.74 -16.80 0.09
C LEU A 284 -3.94 -17.87 0.87
N ALA A 285 -4.28 -19.14 0.70
CA ALA A 285 -3.52 -20.26 1.28
C ALA A 285 -2.09 -20.34 0.72
N GLY A 286 -1.91 -20.08 -0.58
CA GLY A 286 -0.59 -19.96 -1.22
C GLY A 286 0.25 -18.83 -0.61
N ALA A 287 -0.32 -17.65 -0.41
CA ALA A 287 0.36 -16.55 0.26
C ALA A 287 0.73 -16.91 1.71
N ALA A 288 -0.20 -17.50 2.47
CA ALA A 288 0.04 -17.89 3.86
C ALA A 288 1.15 -18.96 3.99
N THR A 289 1.16 -19.95 3.09
CA THR A 289 2.21 -21.00 3.07
C THR A 289 3.56 -20.43 2.66
N LEU A 290 3.61 -19.54 1.67
CA LEU A 290 4.83 -18.81 1.30
C LEU A 290 5.38 -18.02 2.49
N TYR A 291 4.51 -17.30 3.21
CA TYR A 291 4.91 -16.54 4.39
C TYR A 291 5.45 -17.45 5.50
N ALA A 292 4.76 -18.55 5.80
CA ALA A 292 5.23 -19.54 6.76
C ALA A 292 6.62 -20.09 6.40
N PHE A 293 6.85 -20.39 5.12
CA PHE A 293 8.15 -20.83 4.63
C PHE A 293 9.23 -19.74 4.82
N THR A 294 8.92 -18.48 4.54
CA THR A 294 9.88 -17.37 4.71
C THR A 294 10.23 -17.15 6.19
N CYS A 295 9.27 -17.29 7.10
CA CYS A 295 9.51 -17.24 8.53
C CYS A 295 10.33 -18.44 9.04
N LEU A 296 10.05 -19.65 8.53
CA LEU A 296 10.85 -20.84 8.85
C LEU A 296 12.28 -20.71 8.33
N TRP A 297 12.46 -20.16 7.13
CA TRP A 297 13.79 -19.86 6.58
C TRP A 297 14.55 -18.85 7.44
N MET A 298 13.88 -17.79 7.90
CA MET A 298 14.46 -16.81 8.82
C MET A 298 14.91 -17.45 10.13
N ALA A 299 14.11 -18.36 10.69
CA ALA A 299 14.43 -19.05 11.94
C ALA A 299 15.59 -20.07 11.79
N ALA A 300 15.70 -20.73 10.63
CA ALA A 300 16.65 -21.84 10.43
C ALA A 300 18.00 -21.44 9.81
N GLY A 301 18.05 -20.36 9.01
CA GLY A 301 19.17 -20.12 8.10
C GLY A 301 19.77 -18.71 8.08
N VAL A 302 19.16 -17.73 8.74
CA VAL A 302 19.60 -16.33 8.64
C VAL A 302 20.49 -15.95 9.81
N TYR A 303 21.80 -16.01 9.57
CA TYR A 303 22.83 -15.59 10.52
C TYR A 303 23.60 -14.34 10.08
N THR A 304 23.35 -13.84 8.87
CA THR A 304 24.06 -12.68 8.29
C THR A 304 23.08 -11.72 7.63
N GLN A 305 23.42 -10.43 7.61
CA GLN A 305 22.64 -9.39 6.91
C GLN A 305 22.46 -9.67 5.41
N GLY A 306 23.36 -10.44 4.80
CA GLY A 306 23.30 -10.84 3.40
C GLY A 306 22.22 -11.88 3.08
N ALA A 307 21.63 -12.57 4.06
CA ALA A 307 20.54 -13.53 3.86
C ALA A 307 19.13 -12.94 4.11
N LEU A 308 19.08 -11.70 4.59
CA LEU A 308 17.86 -10.98 4.97
C LEU A 308 16.97 -10.61 3.76
N TRP A 309 17.55 -10.57 2.55
CA TRP A 309 16.80 -10.25 1.32
C TRP A 309 15.61 -11.19 1.09
N ALA A 310 15.73 -12.46 1.47
CA ALA A 310 14.67 -13.45 1.30
C ALA A 310 13.45 -13.13 2.18
N LEU A 311 13.67 -12.58 3.39
CA LEU A 311 12.59 -12.14 4.26
C LEU A 311 11.85 -10.95 3.65
N SER A 312 12.58 -9.96 3.13
CA SER A 312 12.00 -8.76 2.53
C SER A 312 11.22 -9.07 1.24
N VAL A 313 11.78 -9.91 0.36
CA VAL A 313 11.11 -10.34 -0.87
C VAL A 313 9.90 -11.22 -0.54
N GLY A 314 10.03 -12.18 0.37
CA GLY A 314 8.95 -13.08 0.78
C GLY A 314 7.77 -12.36 1.43
N THR A 315 8.06 -11.43 2.35
CA THR A 315 7.06 -10.56 2.97
C THR A 315 6.38 -9.67 1.92
N GLY A 316 7.16 -9.09 1.00
CA GLY A 316 6.63 -8.23 -0.06
C GLY A 316 5.69 -8.97 -1.02
N ILE A 317 6.04 -10.20 -1.43
CA ILE A 317 5.19 -11.04 -2.27
C ILE A 317 3.92 -11.45 -1.52
N THR A 318 4.04 -11.91 -0.28
CA THR A 318 2.87 -12.31 0.53
C THR A 318 1.91 -11.14 0.69
N TYR A 319 2.43 -9.99 1.12
CA TYR A 319 1.64 -8.78 1.31
C TYR A 319 0.98 -8.31 0.01
N GLY A 320 1.71 -8.33 -1.11
CA GLY A 320 1.17 -8.01 -2.43
C GLY A 320 0.04 -8.93 -2.86
N ILE A 321 0.20 -10.26 -2.72
CA ILE A 321 -0.84 -11.23 -3.08
C ILE A 321 -2.08 -11.01 -2.21
N THR A 322 -1.93 -10.98 -0.89
CA THR A 322 -3.08 -10.86 0.03
C THR A 322 -3.82 -9.55 -0.18
N PHE A 323 -3.12 -8.46 -0.45
CA PHE A 323 -3.73 -7.16 -0.69
C PHE A 323 -4.44 -7.07 -2.05
N THR A 324 -3.93 -7.71 -3.10
CA THR A 324 -4.60 -7.72 -4.41
C THR A 324 -5.85 -8.61 -4.46
N LEU A 325 -5.97 -9.57 -3.54
CA LEU A 325 -7.13 -10.46 -3.45
C LEU A 325 -8.31 -9.85 -2.68
N LEU A 326 -8.05 -8.81 -1.88
CA LEU A 326 -9.04 -8.03 -1.13
C LEU A 326 -9.71 -7.00 -2.04
#